data_AF-A0A1W6WCM1-F1
#
_entry.id   AF-A0A1W6WCM1-F1
#
_cell.length_a   1.000
_cell.length_b   1.000
_cell.length_c   1.000
_cell.angle_alpha   90.00
_cell.angle_beta   90.00
_cell.angle_gamma   90.00
#
_symmetry.space_group_name_H-M   'P 1'
#
loop_
_entity.id
_entity.type
_entity.pdbx_description
1 polymer ?
#
loop_
_entity_poly.entity_id
_entity_poly.type
_entity_poly.pdbx_seq_one_letter_code
_entity_poly.pdbx_strand_id
1 'polypeptide(L)'
;MRQECYKFTIPLQTICNEQFHYVPVKHNKNLLNSIWELSEYIATNELIEILYTRQDGISKIHDVKPVAIMFSEYYFYLIAFMADDSKDFPTVFRIDRIEKSKKLNEKFRIPYKDKFNEGEFRKRVQFMYTGPLKSNV
;
A
#
# COMPACT_ATOMS: atom_id res chain seq x y z
N MET A 1 36.96 13.05 24.80
CA MET A 1 36.89 13.77 23.51
C MET A 1 36.94 12.86 22.27
N ARG A 2 37.96 12.01 22.06
CA ARG A 2 38.01 11.15 20.84
C ARG A 2 36.90 10.09 20.72
N GLN A 3 36.33 9.59 21.82
CA GLN A 3 35.27 8.57 21.79
C GLN A 3 33.87 9.12 21.47
N GLU A 4 33.60 10.42 21.70
CA GLU A 4 32.29 11.02 21.42
C GLU A 4 32.11 11.37 19.94
N CYS A 5 33.20 11.70 19.21
CA CYS A 5 33.13 11.91 17.77
C CYS A 5 32.76 10.65 16.98
N TYR A 6 33.25 9.46 17.41
CA TYR A 6 32.92 8.19 16.74
C TYR A 6 31.43 7.82 16.80
N LYS A 7 30.71 8.27 17.84
CA LYS A 7 29.26 8.06 17.95
C LYS A 7 28.45 8.78 16.88
N PHE A 8 28.96 9.89 16.32
CA PHE A 8 28.33 10.60 15.21
C PHE A 8 28.83 10.12 13.84
N THR A 9 30.05 9.56 13.77
CA THR A 9 30.62 9.05 12.51
C THR A 9 29.94 7.77 12.01
N ILE A 10 29.60 6.84 12.92
CA ILE A 10 28.97 5.56 12.53
C ILE A 10 27.59 5.78 11.90
N PRO A 11 26.66 6.57 12.48
CA PRO A 11 25.37 6.86 11.85
C PRO A 11 25.51 7.57 10.51
N LEU A 12 26.43 8.53 10.37
CA LEU A 12 26.68 9.23 9.10
C LEU A 12 27.22 8.29 8.02
N GLN A 13 28.14 7.38 8.36
CA GLN A 13 28.61 6.37 7.42
C GLN A 13 27.49 5.43 6.98
N THR A 14 26.62 4.99 7.91
CA THR A 14 25.45 4.17 7.56
C THR A 14 24.50 4.94 6.64
N ILE A 15 24.19 6.20 6.94
CA ILE A 15 23.31 7.03 6.11
C ILE A 15 23.91 7.26 4.71
N CYS A 16 25.21 7.55 4.61
CA CYS A 16 25.89 7.72 3.33
C CYS A 16 25.94 6.42 2.52
N ASN A 17 26.15 5.28 3.19
CA ASN A 17 26.17 3.98 2.55
C ASN A 17 24.77 3.60 2.03
N GLU A 18 23.74 3.81 2.85
CA GLU A 18 22.34 3.65 2.43
C GLU A 18 22.00 4.57 1.26
N GLN A 19 22.38 5.85 1.28
CA GLN A 19 22.16 6.76 0.14
C GLN A 19 22.93 6.36 -1.12
N PHE A 20 24.16 5.86 -0.98
CA PHE A 20 24.98 5.41 -2.11
C PHE A 20 24.43 4.15 -2.77
N HIS A 21 23.88 3.23 -1.98
CA HIS A 21 23.25 2.00 -2.45
C HIS A 21 21.74 2.12 -2.69
N TYR A 22 21.13 3.23 -2.27
CA TYR A 22 19.73 3.53 -2.50
C TYR A 22 19.50 3.65 -3.99
N VAL A 23 18.86 2.63 -4.55
CA VAL A 23 18.33 2.68 -5.90
C VAL A 23 16.97 3.35 -5.78
N PRO A 24 16.82 4.64 -6.16
CA PRO A 24 15.52 5.27 -6.17
C PRO A 24 14.59 4.44 -7.05
N VAL A 25 13.41 4.16 -6.53
CA VAL A 25 12.38 3.46 -7.29
C VAL A 25 12.10 4.29 -8.53
N LYS A 26 12.54 3.82 -9.71
CA LYS A 26 12.37 4.51 -11.00
C LYS A 26 10.90 4.46 -11.44
N HIS A 27 10.00 5.09 -10.69
CA HIS A 27 8.58 5.10 -11.02
C HIS A 27 8.22 6.21 -12.01
N ASN A 28 9.05 7.25 -12.20
CA ASN A 28 8.85 8.42 -13.09
C ASN A 28 7.45 9.07 -13.07
N LYS A 29 6.61 8.67 -12.11
CA LYS A 29 5.23 9.08 -11.87
C LYS A 29 5.14 9.90 -10.59
N ASN A 30 4.22 10.86 -10.54
CA ASN A 30 3.93 11.61 -9.32
C ASN A 30 3.10 10.75 -8.36
N LEU A 31 3.79 9.93 -7.56
CA LEU A 31 3.17 8.98 -6.63
C LEU A 31 2.44 9.69 -5.47
N LEU A 32 2.92 10.86 -5.05
CA LEU A 32 2.32 11.62 -3.96
C LEU A 32 0.88 12.05 -4.28
N ASN A 33 0.64 12.50 -5.52
CA ASN A 33 -0.70 12.85 -5.96
C ASN A 33 -1.64 11.63 -5.94
N SER A 34 -1.17 10.47 -6.41
CA SER A 34 -1.96 9.23 -6.36
C SER A 34 -2.25 8.79 -4.93
N ILE A 35 -1.26 8.87 -4.03
CA ILE A 35 -1.47 8.55 -2.61
C ILE A 35 -2.49 9.49 -1.99
N TRP A 36 -2.39 10.79 -2.27
CA TRP A 36 -3.33 11.79 -1.78
C TRP A 36 -4.76 11.50 -2.26
N GLU A 37 -4.95 11.32 -3.56
CA GLU A 37 -6.26 11.02 -4.15
C GLU A 37 -6.87 9.74 -3.57
N LEU A 38 -6.09 8.66 -3.49
CA LEU A 38 -6.54 7.40 -2.89
C LEU A 38 -6.89 7.56 -1.39
N SER A 39 -6.16 8.41 -0.66
CA SER A 39 -6.45 8.70 0.75
C SER A 39 -7.79 9.41 0.92
N GLU A 40 -8.13 10.32 0.01
CA GLU A 40 -9.45 10.98 -0.01
C GLU A 40 -10.57 9.96 -0.24
N TYR A 41 -10.39 9.05 -1.21
CA TYR A 41 -11.37 7.98 -1.48
C TYR A 41 -11.58 7.04 -0.29
N ILE A 42 -10.50 6.68 0.42
CA ILE A 42 -10.58 5.88 1.66
C ILE A 42 -11.35 6.65 2.75
N ALA A 43 -10.99 7.91 3.00
CA ALA A 43 -11.61 8.72 4.04
C ALA A 43 -13.12 8.93 3.81
N THR A 44 -13.54 8.99 2.55
CA THR A 44 -14.92 9.21 2.14
C THR A 44 -15.71 7.92 1.89
N ASN A 45 -15.06 6.75 1.98
CA ASN A 45 -15.60 5.43 1.66
C ASN A 45 -16.19 5.34 0.24
N GLU A 46 -15.50 5.94 -0.72
CA GLU A 46 -15.92 5.95 -2.13
C GLU A 46 -15.50 4.65 -2.82
N LEU A 47 -16.43 4.07 -3.56
CA LEU A 47 -16.13 3.01 -4.53
C LEU A 47 -15.35 3.64 -5.70
N ILE A 48 -14.28 2.99 -6.11
CA ILE A 48 -13.40 3.51 -7.15
C ILE A 48 -13.14 2.47 -8.22
N GLU A 49 -12.91 2.94 -9.44
CA GLU A 49 -12.35 2.15 -10.53
C GLU A 49 -10.85 2.45 -10.63
N ILE A 50 -10.03 1.40 -10.74
CA ILE A 50 -8.58 1.51 -10.98
C ILE A 50 -8.19 0.81 -12.28
N LEU A 51 -7.33 1.45 -13.06
CA LEU A 51 -6.59 0.82 -14.16
C LEU A 51 -5.24 0.34 -13.61
N TYR A 52 -5.07 -0.98 -13.51
CA TYR A 52 -3.90 -1.59 -12.89
C TYR A 52 -3.09 -2.39 -13.89
N THR A 53 -1.80 -2.10 -13.98
CA THR A 53 -0.86 -2.80 -14.88
C THR A 53 0.03 -3.77 -14.09
N ARG A 54 -0.10 -5.06 -14.39
CA ARG A 54 0.66 -6.14 -13.75
C ARG A 54 2.12 -6.17 -14.23
N GLN A 55 2.94 -7.01 -13.58
CA GLN A 55 4.37 -7.18 -13.95
C GLN A 55 4.58 -7.72 -15.36
N ASP A 56 3.64 -8.52 -15.85
CA ASP A 56 3.62 -9.05 -17.22
C ASP A 56 3.19 -8.00 -18.27
N GLY A 57 2.92 -6.76 -17.85
CA GLY A 57 2.48 -5.67 -18.71
C GLY A 57 0.98 -5.69 -19.01
N ILE A 58 0.21 -6.65 -18.47
CA ILE A 58 -1.22 -6.74 -18.71
C ILE A 58 -1.95 -5.72 -17.82
N SER A 59 -2.67 -4.80 -18.44
CA SER A 59 -3.55 -3.84 -17.77
C SER A 59 -4.97 -4.39 -17.63
N LYS A 60 -5.57 -4.21 -16.46
CA LYS A 60 -6.96 -4.57 -16.19
C LYS A 60 -7.65 -3.49 -15.36
N ILE A 61 -8.94 -3.29 -15.64
CA ILE A 61 -9.81 -2.42 -14.86
C ILE A 61 -10.41 -3.21 -13.70
N HIS A 62 -10.40 -2.62 -12.50
CA HIS A 62 -10.99 -3.18 -11.30
C HIS A 62 -11.82 -2.13 -10.58
N ASP A 63 -13.06 -2.48 -10.26
CA ASP A 63 -13.86 -1.74 -9.29
C ASP A 63 -13.55 -2.28 -7.89
N VAL A 64 -13.18 -1.38 -6.97
CA VAL A 64 -12.68 -1.74 -5.66
C VAL A 64 -13.21 -0.82 -4.56
N LYS A 65 -13.29 -1.37 -3.35
CA LYS A 65 -13.65 -0.72 -2.09
C LYS A 65 -12.34 -0.45 -1.30
N PRO A 66 -11.69 0.72 -1.46
CA PRO A 66 -10.38 0.99 -0.87
C PRO A 66 -10.48 1.19 0.64
N VAL A 67 -9.63 0.51 1.43
CA VAL A 67 -9.72 0.55 2.90
C VAL A 67 -8.49 1.12 3.60
N ALA A 68 -7.30 1.03 2.98
CA ALA A 68 -6.08 1.56 3.58
C ALA A 68 -4.95 1.67 2.56
N ILE A 69 -3.94 2.48 2.92
CA ILE A 69 -2.64 2.50 2.26
C ILE A 69 -1.59 1.95 3.24
N MET A 70 -0.73 1.07 2.75
CA MET A 70 0.41 0.53 3.50
C MET A 70 1.72 0.83 2.78
N PHE A 71 2.75 1.17 3.53
CA PHE A 71 4.14 1.16 3.05
C PHE A 71 4.83 -0.12 3.52
N SER A 72 5.42 -0.88 2.61
CA SER A 72 6.20 -2.08 2.89
C SER A 72 7.24 -2.31 1.80
N GLU A 73 8.40 -2.87 2.13
CA GLU A 73 9.44 -3.26 1.14
C GLU A 73 9.68 -2.20 0.05
N TYR A 74 9.80 -0.92 0.45
CA TYR A 74 10.05 0.24 -0.42
C TYR A 74 8.90 0.66 -1.36
N TYR A 75 7.70 0.08 -1.24
CA TYR A 75 6.54 0.42 -2.06
C TYR A 75 5.32 0.82 -1.22
N PHE A 76 4.47 1.64 -1.83
CA PHE A 76 3.14 1.91 -1.31
C PHE A 76 2.12 0.97 -1.96
N TYR A 77 1.23 0.45 -1.14
CA TYR A 77 0.19 -0.49 -1.50
C TYR A 77 -1.17 0.04 -1.10
N LEU A 78 -2.13 -0.02 -2.03
CA LEU A 78 -3.54 0.13 -1.76
C LEU A 78 -4.13 -1.22 -1.36
N ILE A 79 -4.80 -1.26 -0.23
CA ILE A 79 -5.54 -2.44 0.24
C ILE A 79 -7.01 -2.17 -0.04
N ALA A 80 -7.66 -3.06 -0.80
CA ALA A 80 -9.04 -2.87 -1.22
C ALA A 80 -9.78 -4.19 -1.39
N PHE A 81 -11.08 -4.21 -1.10
CA PHE A 81 -11.95 -5.33 -1.48
C PHE A 81 -12.41 -5.17 -2.92
N MET A 82 -12.68 -6.26 -3.62
CA MET A 82 -13.30 -6.19 -4.94
C MET A 82 -14.74 -5.72 -4.81
N ALA A 83 -15.22 -4.89 -5.74
CA ALA A 83 -16.59 -4.36 -5.69
C ALA A 83 -17.65 -5.46 -5.81
N ASP A 84 -17.37 -6.44 -6.67
CA ASP A 84 -18.20 -7.61 -6.97
C ASP A 84 -18.20 -8.68 -5.87
N ASP A 85 -17.48 -8.44 -4.76
CA ASP A 85 -17.31 -9.38 -3.66
C ASP A 85 -16.82 -10.78 -4.13
N SER A 86 -16.10 -10.84 -5.26
CA SER A 86 -15.50 -12.07 -5.80
C SER A 86 -14.45 -12.70 -4.89
N LYS A 87 -14.01 -11.98 -3.86
CA LYS A 87 -13.04 -12.42 -2.85
C LYS A 87 -13.48 -11.97 -1.47
N ASP A 88 -13.45 -12.89 -0.52
CA ASP A 88 -13.76 -12.62 0.89
C ASP A 88 -12.65 -11.84 1.63
N PHE A 89 -11.47 -11.73 1.02
CA PHE A 89 -10.30 -11.08 1.59
C PHE A 89 -9.84 -9.90 0.72
N PRO A 90 -9.23 -8.87 1.33
CA PRO A 90 -8.77 -7.71 0.58
C PRO A 90 -7.65 -8.10 -0.39
N THR A 91 -7.67 -7.48 -1.56
CA THR A 91 -6.59 -7.55 -2.54
C THR A 91 -5.64 -6.37 -2.33
N VAL A 92 -4.35 -6.63 -2.54
CA VAL A 92 -3.28 -5.64 -2.39
C VAL A 92 -2.80 -5.21 -3.77
N PHE A 93 -2.82 -3.90 -4.03
CA PHE A 93 -2.39 -3.30 -5.28
C PHE A 93 -1.19 -2.39 -5.03
N ARG A 94 -0.15 -2.51 -5.83
CA ARG A 94 0.96 -1.55 -5.81
C ARG A 94 0.53 -0.22 -6.41
N ILE A 95 0.64 0.87 -5.66
CA ILE A 95 0.15 2.19 -6.09
C ILE A 95 0.92 2.69 -7.31
N ASP A 96 2.23 2.42 -7.41
CA ASP A 96 3.05 2.80 -8.57
C ASP A 96 2.59 2.15 -9.89
N ARG A 97 1.84 1.04 -9.79
CA ARG A 97 1.27 0.29 -10.91
C ARG A 97 -0.18 0.64 -11.23
N ILE A 98 -0.80 1.50 -10.44
CA ILE A 98 -2.09 2.10 -10.78
C ILE A 98 -1.80 3.23 -11.76
N GLU A 99 -2.38 3.15 -12.96
CA GLU A 99 -2.21 4.17 -14.00
C GLU A 99 -3.24 5.28 -13.87
N LYS A 100 -4.47 4.91 -13.51
CA LYS A 100 -5.59 5.83 -13.31
C LYS A 100 -6.49 5.31 -12.19
N SER A 101 -7.05 6.24 -11.44
CA SER A 101 -8.10 6.03 -10.45
C SER A 101 -9.22 7.03 -10.71
N LYS A 102 -10.48 6.62 -10.49
CA LYS A 102 -11.62 7.54 -10.48
C LYS A 102 -12.69 7.04 -9.49
N LYS A 103 -13.35 7.98 -8.81
CA LYS A 103 -14.55 7.66 -8.03
C LYS A 103 -15.72 7.26 -8.94
N LEU A 104 -16.53 6.32 -8.46
CA LEU A 104 -17.78 5.92 -9.10
C LEU A 104 -19.01 6.67 -8.55
N ASN A 105 -18.82 7.58 -7.59
CA ASN A 105 -19.88 8.30 -6.87
C ASN A 105 -20.85 7.38 -6.11
N GLU A 106 -20.39 6.18 -5.77
CA GLU A 106 -21.08 5.23 -4.92
C GLU A 106 -20.28 5.06 -3.65
N LYS A 107 -20.95 5.11 -2.50
CA LYS A 107 -20.30 4.86 -1.21
C LYS A 107 -20.54 3.42 -0.79
N PHE A 108 -19.52 2.80 -0.22
CA PHE A 108 -19.67 1.50 0.42
C PHE A 108 -19.66 1.65 1.94
N ARG A 109 -20.36 0.74 2.62
CA ARG A 109 -20.18 0.59 4.07
C ARG A 109 -19.01 -0.36 4.29
N ILE A 110 -18.04 0.06 5.08
CA ILE A 110 -17.02 -0.87 5.58
C ILE A 110 -17.75 -1.85 6.51
N PRO A 111 -17.80 -3.16 6.20
CA PRO A 111 -18.50 -4.14 7.04
C PRO A 111 -17.90 -4.27 8.46
N TYR A 112 -16.69 -3.74 8.67
CA TYR A 112 -15.86 -3.97 9.85
C TYR A 112 -15.77 -2.77 10.80
N LYS A 113 -16.51 -1.67 10.58
CA LYS A 113 -16.37 -0.43 11.37
C LYS A 113 -16.53 -0.64 12.89
N ASP A 114 -17.31 -1.62 13.31
CA ASP A 114 -17.56 -1.93 14.73
C ASP A 114 -16.59 -2.96 15.35
N LYS A 115 -15.74 -3.62 14.54
CA LYS A 115 -14.84 -4.70 15.00
C LYS A 115 -13.35 -4.40 14.79
N PHE A 116 -12.99 -3.23 14.28
CA PHE A 116 -11.62 -2.95 13.85
C PHE A 116 -10.87 -2.03 14.79
N ASN A 117 -9.84 -2.59 15.43
CA ASN A 117 -8.73 -1.82 15.93
C ASN A 117 -7.71 -1.68 14.79
N GLU A 118 -7.46 -0.47 14.32
CA GLU A 118 -6.52 -0.14 13.24
C GLU A 118 -5.12 -0.77 13.47
N GLY A 119 -4.74 -0.97 14.74
CA GLY A 119 -3.52 -1.67 15.13
C GLY A 119 -3.52 -3.18 14.84
N GLU A 120 -4.66 -3.87 14.96
CA GLU A 120 -4.80 -5.30 14.63
C GLU A 120 -4.79 -5.54 13.12
N PHE A 121 -5.32 -4.59 12.34
CA PHE A 121 -5.24 -4.66 10.88
C PHE A 121 -3.81 -4.49 10.38
N ARG A 122 -3.07 -3.51 10.90
CA ARG A 122 -1.65 -3.34 10.58
C ARG A 122 -0.86 -4.61 10.83
N LYS A 123 -1.11 -5.31 11.95
CA LYS A 123 -0.49 -6.62 12.24
C LYS A 123 -0.83 -7.67 11.17
N ARG A 124 -2.10 -7.79 10.78
CA ARG A 124 -2.54 -8.80 9.78
C ARG A 124 -2.01 -8.52 8.38
N VAL A 125 -1.94 -7.24 8.00
CA VAL A 125 -1.43 -6.85 6.68
C VAL A 125 0.10 -7.01 6.60
N GLN A 126 0.82 -6.83 7.70
CA GLN A 126 2.29 -6.96 7.72
C GLN A 126 2.79 -8.39 7.38
N PHE A 127 1.92 -9.41 7.43
CA PHE A 127 2.26 -10.81 7.16
C PHE A 127 1.69 -11.36 5.84
N MET A 128 1.20 -10.52 4.89
CA MET A 128 0.45 -10.98 3.70
C MET A 128 1.28 -11.82 2.70
N TYR A 129 1.46 -13.10 3.01
CA TYR A 129 1.65 -14.16 2.02
C TYR A 129 0.35 -14.32 1.22
N THR A 130 0.46 -14.38 -0.11
CA THR A 130 -0.69 -14.71 -0.96
C THR A 130 -1.00 -16.20 -0.82
N GLY A 131 -2.12 -16.55 -0.17
CA GLY A 131 -2.61 -17.93 -0.02
C GLY A 131 -3.47 -18.13 1.24
N PRO A 132 -4.26 -19.22 1.32
CA PRO A 132 -4.99 -19.55 2.55
C PRO A 132 -4.01 -19.76 3.71
N LEU A 133 -4.33 -19.21 4.88
CA LEU A 133 -3.56 -19.40 6.11
C LEU A 133 -3.46 -20.90 6.40
N LYS A 134 -2.27 -21.48 6.23
CA LYS A 134 -1.96 -22.75 6.87
C LYS A 134 -1.72 -22.45 8.35
N SER A 135 -2.62 -22.90 9.20
CA SER A 135 -2.36 -23.03 10.63
C SER A 135 -1.19 -24.00 10.78
N ASN A 136 -0.02 -23.50 11.16
CA ASN A 136 0.98 -24.40 11.70
C ASN A 136 0.48 -24.80 13.08
N VAL A 137 0.20 -26.10 13.21
CA VAL A 137 -0.06 -26.80 14.47
C VAL A 137 1.17 -26.70 15.36
#